data_AF-A0A7C3KJR9-F1
#
_entry.id   AF-A0A7C3KJR9-F1
#
_cell.length_a   1.000
_cell.length_b   1.000
_cell.length_c   1.000
_cell.angle_alpha   90.00
_cell.angle_beta   90.00
_cell.angle_gamma   90.00
#
_symmetry.space_group_name_H-M   'P 1'
#
loop_
_entity.id
_entity.type
_entity.pdbx_description
1 polymer ?
#
loop_
_entity_poly.entity_id
_entity_poly.type
_entity_poly.pdbx_seq_one_letter_code
_entity_poly.pdbx_strand_id
1 'polypeptide(L)'
;MTYFGFLLRFLVLPILIFLGIHYLLPLPDKERAGVRVNPRAVWTAIAVHVFLAVAYTTPWDNYLVATGVWYYNPDLVTGIVLGYVPIEEYTFFVLETILSGLWWWFLARRISPLPQGEGLGVRATFTPNKLLVYVSTCVLVLLWLLFTALFFCGDVKWTYLSITLFWALPAILPQLLFGADILWHHRKLVFWSILIPGAYLSLTDIVALTDTTWNISKEQTTGILFFGILPLEEVVFFFITNVLIVFGMTLLLANESQERLAGIKRRLQVWNKK
;
A
#
# COMPACT_ATOMS: atom_id res chain seq x y z
N MET A 1 -12.04 -15.17 17.09
CA MET A 1 -12.94 -15.21 15.92
C MET A 1 -12.23 -15.99 14.81
N THR A 2 -12.94 -16.66 13.90
CA THR A 2 -12.27 -17.31 12.76
C THR A 2 -11.66 -16.26 11.82
N TYR A 3 -10.58 -16.60 11.11
CA TYR A 3 -9.91 -15.65 10.23
C TYR A 3 -10.83 -15.19 9.08
N PHE A 4 -11.56 -16.08 8.42
CA PHE A 4 -12.60 -15.63 7.47
C PHE A 4 -13.70 -14.76 8.12
N GLY A 5 -14.02 -15.00 9.39
CA GLY A 5 -14.92 -14.15 10.16
C GLY A 5 -14.36 -12.74 10.38
N PHE A 6 -13.05 -12.61 10.55
CA PHE A 6 -12.35 -11.33 10.59
C PHE A 6 -12.43 -10.62 9.24
N LEU A 7 -12.02 -11.31 8.16
CA LEU A 7 -12.03 -10.78 6.80
C LEU A 7 -13.42 -10.28 6.37
N LEU A 8 -14.45 -11.06 6.69
CA LEU A 8 -15.83 -10.68 6.39
C LEU A 8 -16.21 -9.35 7.05
N ARG A 9 -15.96 -9.22 8.37
CA ARG A 9 -16.39 -8.06 9.16
C ARG A 9 -15.59 -6.80 8.85
N PHE A 10 -14.27 -6.94 8.73
CA PHE A 10 -13.36 -5.79 8.67
C PHE A 10 -12.85 -5.45 7.28
N LEU A 11 -13.03 -6.33 6.28
CA LEU A 11 -12.60 -6.03 4.91
C LEU A 11 -13.78 -6.09 3.94
N VAL A 12 -14.51 -7.20 3.91
CA VAL A 12 -15.61 -7.38 2.95
C VAL A 12 -16.74 -6.38 3.19
N LEU A 13 -17.19 -6.18 4.44
CA LEU A 13 -18.25 -5.20 4.72
C LEU A 13 -17.86 -3.76 4.31
N PRO A 14 -16.69 -3.20 4.71
CA PRO A 14 -16.24 -1.90 4.20
C PRO A 14 -16.12 -1.83 2.68
N ILE A 15 -15.61 -2.88 2.02
CA ILE A 15 -15.53 -2.95 0.55
C ILE A 15 -16.92 -2.83 -0.06
N LEU A 16 -17.91 -3.59 0.44
CA LEU A 16 -19.28 -3.51 -0.05
C LEU A 16 -19.90 -2.12 0.15
N ILE A 17 -19.60 -1.45 1.26
CA ILE A 17 -20.02 -0.07 1.51
C ILE A 17 -19.42 0.87 0.47
N PHE A 18 -18.12 0.80 0.19
CA PHE A 18 -17.48 1.64 -0.83
C PHE A 18 -18.00 1.34 -2.24
N LEU A 19 -18.23 0.08 -2.56
CA LEU A 19 -18.87 -0.29 -3.83
C LEU A 19 -20.26 0.34 -3.93
N GLY A 20 -21.09 0.24 -2.89
CA GLY A 20 -22.40 0.88 -2.83
C GLY A 20 -22.30 2.40 -3.01
N ILE A 21 -21.39 3.07 -2.31
CA ILE A 21 -21.11 4.50 -2.45
C ILE A 21 -20.74 4.84 -3.91
N HIS A 22 -19.91 4.03 -4.57
CA HIS A 22 -19.49 4.27 -5.95
C HIS A 22 -20.57 4.02 -7.00
N TYR A 23 -21.50 3.10 -6.75
CA TYR A 23 -22.67 2.87 -7.60
C TYR A 23 -23.73 3.96 -7.43
N LEU A 24 -23.92 4.47 -6.21
CA LEU A 24 -24.97 5.43 -5.88
C LEU A 24 -24.56 6.89 -6.15
N LEU A 25 -23.27 7.21 -6.04
CA LEU A 25 -22.80 8.58 -6.28
C LEU A 25 -22.53 8.80 -7.78
N PRO A 26 -23.03 9.91 -8.37
CA PRO A 26 -22.73 10.27 -9.75
C PRO A 26 -21.21 10.35 -9.96
N LEU A 27 -20.75 9.89 -11.12
CA LEU A 27 -19.37 10.12 -11.54
C LEU A 27 -19.16 11.64 -11.67
N PRO A 28 -18.12 12.22 -11.05
CA PRO A 28 -17.73 13.60 -11.33
C PRO A 28 -17.47 13.74 -12.84
N ASP A 29 -17.80 14.91 -13.40
CA ASP A 29 -17.48 15.22 -14.80
C ASP A 29 -16.01 14.88 -15.10
N LYS A 30 -15.79 14.18 -16.21
CA LYS A 30 -14.49 13.62 -16.66
C LYS A 30 -13.32 14.62 -16.66
N GLU A 31 -13.63 15.91 -16.66
CA GLU A 31 -12.66 17.02 -16.79
C GLU A 31 -12.16 17.58 -15.45
N ARG A 32 -12.70 17.13 -14.31
CA ARG A 32 -12.49 17.79 -13.01
C ARG A 32 -11.52 17.09 -12.05
N ALA A 33 -10.63 16.22 -12.49
CA ALA A 33 -9.65 15.61 -11.58
C ALA A 33 -8.25 15.56 -12.22
N GLY A 34 -7.21 15.98 -11.48
CA GLY A 34 -5.81 15.79 -11.84
C GLY A 34 -5.36 14.32 -11.92
N VAL A 35 -6.27 13.38 -11.65
CA VAL A 35 -6.07 11.93 -11.74
C VAL A 35 -7.21 11.28 -12.52
N ARG A 36 -6.93 10.17 -13.21
CA ARG A 36 -7.91 9.38 -13.96
C ARG A 36 -8.79 8.58 -13.00
N VAL A 37 -10.02 9.06 -12.79
CA VAL A 37 -11.03 8.38 -11.96
C VAL A 37 -12.04 7.53 -12.74
N ASN A 38 -11.79 7.26 -14.02
CA ASN A 38 -12.62 6.38 -14.83
C ASN A 38 -12.66 4.97 -14.20
N PRO A 39 -13.86 4.39 -13.96
CA PRO A 39 -14.01 3.04 -13.41
C PRO A 39 -13.10 1.99 -14.05
N ARG A 40 -12.97 1.96 -15.38
CA ARG A 40 -12.12 0.98 -16.06
C ARG A 40 -10.65 1.14 -15.67
N ALA A 41 -10.14 2.36 -15.68
CA ALA A 41 -8.75 2.65 -15.34
C ALA A 41 -8.44 2.30 -13.87
N VAL A 42 -9.35 2.67 -12.96
CA VAL A 42 -9.19 2.37 -11.53
C VAL A 42 -9.26 0.87 -11.26
N TRP A 43 -10.22 0.16 -11.84
CA TRP A 43 -10.30 -1.30 -11.67
C TRP A 43 -9.10 -2.03 -12.26
N THR A 44 -8.59 -1.59 -13.42
CA THR A 44 -7.33 -2.10 -13.96
C THR A 44 -6.17 -1.83 -13.01
N ALA A 45 -6.08 -0.62 -12.44
CA ALA A 45 -5.06 -0.30 -11.45
C ALA A 45 -5.16 -1.22 -10.22
N ILE A 46 -6.36 -1.41 -9.64
CA ILE A 46 -6.57 -2.32 -8.50
C ILE A 46 -6.19 -3.75 -8.89
N ALA A 47 -6.62 -4.26 -10.04
CA ALA A 47 -6.31 -5.62 -10.47
C ALA A 47 -4.80 -5.86 -10.64
N VAL A 48 -4.07 -4.88 -11.20
CA VAL A 48 -2.60 -4.93 -11.29
C VAL A 48 -1.97 -4.97 -9.89
N HIS A 49 -2.44 -4.14 -8.95
CA HIS A 49 -1.90 -4.13 -7.59
C HIS A 49 -2.24 -5.42 -6.84
N VAL A 50 -3.43 -6.00 -7.04
CA VAL A 50 -3.78 -7.31 -6.44
C VAL A 50 -2.83 -8.38 -6.93
N PHE A 51 -2.57 -8.43 -8.25
CA PHE A 51 -1.61 -9.37 -8.81
C PHE A 51 -0.20 -9.16 -8.23
N LEU A 52 0.27 -7.90 -8.15
CA LEU A 52 1.57 -7.58 -7.58
C LEU A 52 1.65 -7.93 -6.09
N ALA A 53 0.62 -7.64 -5.31
CA ALA A 53 0.55 -7.97 -3.89
C ALA A 53 0.65 -9.48 -3.69
N VAL A 54 -0.17 -10.27 -4.40
CA VAL A 54 -0.09 -11.73 -4.29
C VAL A 54 1.29 -12.22 -4.73
N ALA A 55 1.78 -11.83 -5.90
CA ALA A 55 3.05 -12.35 -6.43
C ALA A 55 4.28 -11.95 -5.58
N TYR A 56 4.32 -10.71 -5.07
CA TYR A 56 5.47 -10.16 -4.38
C TYR A 56 5.45 -10.42 -2.87
N THR A 57 4.27 -10.50 -2.24
CA THR A 57 4.14 -10.74 -0.80
C THR A 57 4.22 -12.23 -0.47
N THR A 58 3.75 -13.13 -1.35
CA THR A 58 3.78 -14.59 -1.12
C THR A 58 5.12 -15.14 -0.58
N PRO A 59 6.29 -14.88 -1.21
CA PRO A 59 7.54 -15.44 -0.73
C PRO A 59 7.98 -14.86 0.62
N TRP A 60 7.72 -13.57 0.85
CA TRP A 60 8.03 -12.90 2.10
C TRP A 60 7.19 -13.44 3.26
N ASP A 61 5.89 -13.60 3.01
CA ASP A 61 4.95 -14.06 4.01
C ASP A 61 5.18 -15.53 4.41
N ASN A 62 5.44 -16.39 3.41
CA ASN A 62 5.83 -17.76 3.68
C ASN A 62 7.12 -17.84 4.51
N TYR A 63 8.07 -16.94 4.29
CA TYR A 63 9.28 -16.89 5.09
C TYR A 63 8.98 -16.50 6.54
N LEU A 64 8.12 -15.51 6.78
CA LEU A 64 7.73 -15.09 8.13
C LEU A 64 7.10 -16.24 8.93
N VAL A 65 6.18 -16.97 8.32
CA VAL A 65 5.50 -18.09 8.98
C VAL A 65 6.46 -19.26 9.17
N ALA A 66 7.27 -19.60 8.15
CA ALA A 66 8.24 -20.68 8.25
C ALA A 66 9.32 -20.43 9.32
N THR A 67 9.67 -19.17 9.57
CA THR A 67 10.67 -18.77 10.58
C THR A 67 10.06 -18.43 11.94
N GLY A 68 8.74 -18.60 12.11
CA GLY A 68 8.07 -18.40 13.40
C GLY A 68 8.01 -16.94 13.84
N VAL A 69 7.99 -16.00 12.89
CA VAL A 69 7.64 -14.62 13.19
C VAL A 69 6.12 -14.52 13.41
N TRP A 70 5.37 -15.20 12.55
CA TRP A 70 3.91 -15.28 12.57
C TRP A 70 3.42 -16.71 12.79
N TYR A 71 2.31 -16.81 13.52
CA TYR A 71 1.64 -18.08 13.80
C TYR A 71 0.14 -17.90 13.70
N TYR A 72 -0.55 -18.91 13.16
CA TYR A 72 -2.00 -18.95 13.11
C TYR A 72 -2.53 -20.03 14.04
N ASN A 73 -3.68 -19.77 14.66
CA ASN A 73 -4.37 -20.79 15.43
C ASN A 73 -5.05 -21.79 14.46
N PRO A 74 -4.68 -23.09 14.47
CA PRO A 74 -5.25 -24.08 13.57
C PRO A 74 -6.78 -24.22 13.65
N ASP A 75 -7.36 -23.93 14.82
CA ASP A 75 -8.81 -24.03 15.05
C ASP A 75 -9.58 -22.82 14.48
N LEU A 76 -8.87 -21.73 14.14
CA LEU A 76 -9.45 -20.47 13.66
C LEU A 76 -9.21 -20.21 12.18
N VAL A 77 -8.46 -21.10 11.51
CA VAL A 77 -8.25 -21.12 10.05
C VAL A 77 -8.89 -22.37 9.43
N THR A 78 -9.09 -22.37 8.12
CA THR A 78 -9.72 -23.49 7.39
C THR A 78 -8.80 -24.69 7.21
N GLY A 79 -7.51 -24.56 7.51
CA GLY A 79 -6.50 -25.60 7.30
C GLY A 79 -6.03 -25.75 5.85
N ILE A 80 -6.53 -24.94 4.92
CA ILE A 80 -6.02 -24.88 3.55
C ILE A 80 -4.78 -23.97 3.55
N VAL A 81 -3.61 -24.57 3.29
CA VAL A 81 -2.33 -23.87 3.35
C VAL A 81 -1.65 -23.88 1.97
N LEU A 82 -1.13 -22.73 1.56
CA LEU A 82 -0.25 -22.60 0.39
C LEU A 82 1.17 -22.32 0.90
N GLY A 83 2.03 -23.33 0.84
CA GLY A 83 3.35 -23.32 1.49
C GLY A 83 3.19 -23.48 3.01
N TYR A 84 3.39 -22.40 3.76
CA TYR A 84 3.22 -22.34 5.22
C TYR A 84 2.03 -21.49 5.66
N VAL A 85 1.48 -20.70 4.73
CA VAL A 85 0.51 -19.64 5.01
C VAL A 85 -0.92 -20.13 4.71
N PRO A 86 -1.90 -19.90 5.60
CA PRO A 86 -3.31 -20.18 5.34
C PRO A 86 -3.89 -19.37 4.17
N ILE A 87 -4.86 -19.93 3.43
CA ILE A 87 -5.50 -19.27 2.29
C ILE A 87 -6.18 -17.93 2.65
N GLU A 88 -6.57 -17.78 3.91
CA GLU A 88 -7.14 -16.56 4.46
C GLU A 88 -6.19 -15.38 4.35
N GLU A 89 -4.89 -15.58 4.54
CA GLU A 89 -3.89 -14.52 4.43
C GLU A 89 -3.74 -14.04 2.98
N TYR A 90 -3.74 -14.96 2.02
CA TYR A 90 -3.78 -14.59 0.60
C TYR A 90 -5.07 -13.82 0.26
N THR A 91 -6.18 -14.19 0.90
CA THR A 91 -7.45 -13.46 0.78
C THR A 91 -7.33 -12.07 1.41
N PHE A 92 -6.61 -11.93 2.53
CA PHE A 92 -6.30 -10.65 3.14
C PHE A 92 -5.54 -9.74 2.16
N PHE A 93 -4.48 -10.21 1.49
CA PHE A 93 -3.72 -9.41 0.51
C PHE A 93 -4.63 -8.83 -0.59
N VAL A 94 -5.51 -9.68 -1.12
CA VAL A 94 -6.46 -9.30 -2.18
C VAL A 94 -7.44 -8.26 -1.65
N LEU A 95 -8.05 -8.52 -0.49
CA LEU A 95 -9.07 -7.65 0.09
C LEU A 95 -8.50 -6.33 0.58
N GLU A 96 -7.33 -6.31 1.22
CA GLU A 96 -6.62 -5.09 1.63
C GLU A 96 -6.36 -4.21 0.41
N THR A 97 -5.84 -4.80 -0.67
CA THR A 97 -5.54 -4.07 -1.90
C THR A 97 -6.81 -3.47 -2.53
N ILE A 98 -7.91 -4.21 -2.54
CA ILE A 98 -9.21 -3.71 -3.01
C ILE A 98 -9.72 -2.59 -2.10
N LEU A 99 -9.72 -2.78 -0.79
CA LEU A 99 -10.19 -1.81 0.19
C LEU A 99 -9.40 -0.49 0.06
N SER A 100 -8.08 -0.58 0.06
CA SER A 100 -7.19 0.58 -0.04
C SER A 100 -7.34 1.28 -1.39
N GLY A 101 -7.47 0.52 -2.49
CA GLY A 101 -7.74 1.07 -3.82
C GLY A 101 -9.09 1.76 -3.95
N LEU A 102 -10.15 1.20 -3.36
CA LEU A 102 -11.49 1.82 -3.32
C LEU A 102 -11.50 3.07 -2.43
N TRP A 103 -10.83 3.04 -1.29
CA TRP A 103 -10.67 4.21 -0.43
C TRP A 103 -9.93 5.34 -1.15
N TRP A 104 -8.81 5.01 -1.82
CA TRP A 104 -8.10 5.94 -2.68
C TRP A 104 -9.01 6.51 -3.76
N TRP A 105 -9.83 5.67 -4.42
CA TRP A 105 -10.76 6.14 -5.46
C TRP A 105 -11.83 7.09 -4.90
N PHE A 106 -12.36 6.79 -3.71
CA PHE A 106 -13.30 7.65 -3.01
C PHE A 106 -12.68 9.03 -2.71
N LEU A 107 -11.44 9.06 -2.22
CA LEU A 107 -10.73 10.30 -1.93
C LEU A 107 -10.32 11.06 -3.20
N ALA A 108 -9.84 10.36 -4.23
CA ALA A 108 -9.42 10.95 -5.50
C ALA A 108 -10.54 11.78 -6.15
N ARG A 109 -11.80 11.36 -5.97
CA ARG A 109 -12.97 12.12 -6.45
C ARG A 109 -13.25 13.40 -5.66
N ARG A 110 -12.60 13.63 -4.50
CA ARG A 110 -12.91 14.70 -3.56
C ARG A 110 -11.76 15.67 -3.29
N ILE A 111 -10.52 15.17 -3.25
CA ILE A 111 -9.36 15.94 -2.76
C ILE A 111 -8.20 16.05 -3.75
N SER A 112 -8.33 15.49 -4.96
CA SER A 112 -7.32 15.65 -6.00
C SER A 112 -7.22 17.11 -6.47
N PRO A 113 -6.01 17.66 -6.66
CA PRO A 113 -5.81 18.97 -7.26
C PRO A 113 -6.48 19.07 -8.64
N LEU A 114 -7.11 20.22 -8.90
CA LEU A 114 -7.77 20.51 -10.18
C LEU A 114 -6.75 21.06 -11.20
N PRO A 115 -6.81 20.65 -12.48
CA PRO A 115 -6.13 21.34 -13.57
C PRO A 115 -6.56 22.82 -13.67
N GLN A 116 -5.76 23.67 -14.33
CA GLN A 116 -6.12 25.08 -14.54
C GLN A 116 -7.42 25.20 -15.39
N GLY A 117 -8.40 25.97 -14.90
CA GLY A 117 -9.71 26.19 -15.54
C GLY A 117 -10.73 26.89 -14.62
N GLU A 118 -11.95 27.15 -15.11
CA GLU A 118 -13.05 27.74 -14.34
C GLU A 118 -13.76 26.67 -13.46
N GLY A 119 -13.81 26.91 -12.14
CA GLY A 119 -14.42 25.99 -11.15
C GLY A 119 -13.94 26.23 -9.71
N LEU A 120 -14.73 25.76 -8.73
CA LEU A 120 -14.42 25.78 -7.29
C LEU A 120 -13.54 24.58 -6.89
N GLY A 121 -12.32 24.81 -6.42
CA GLY A 121 -11.42 23.80 -5.84
C GLY A 121 -9.96 24.25 -5.73
N VAL A 122 -9.12 23.44 -5.08
CA VAL A 122 -7.68 23.74 -4.90
C VAL A 122 -6.96 23.53 -6.23
N ARG A 123 -6.57 24.63 -6.86
CA ARG A 123 -5.75 24.66 -8.08
C ARG A 123 -4.29 24.55 -7.69
N ALA A 124 -3.55 23.63 -8.29
CA ALA A 124 -2.10 23.55 -8.10
C ALA A 124 -1.42 23.36 -9.44
N THR A 125 -0.45 24.21 -9.75
CA THR A 125 0.45 23.98 -10.88
C THR A 125 1.46 22.92 -10.49
N PHE A 126 1.61 21.91 -11.34
CA PHE A 126 2.65 20.92 -11.16
C PHE A 126 4.01 21.53 -11.55
N THR A 127 4.95 21.55 -10.60
CA THR A 127 6.34 21.95 -10.83
C THR A 127 7.26 20.75 -10.56
N PRO A 128 8.00 20.26 -11.57
CA PRO A 128 8.91 19.13 -11.37
C PRO A 128 9.97 19.46 -10.32
N ASN A 129 10.18 18.57 -9.36
CA ASN A 129 11.19 18.73 -8.32
C ASN A 129 12.15 17.54 -8.30
N LYS A 130 13.22 17.64 -9.11
CA LYS A 130 14.25 16.59 -9.21
C LYS A 130 15.03 16.40 -7.91
N LEU A 131 15.24 17.49 -7.16
CA LEU A 131 15.95 17.41 -5.87
C LEU A 131 15.17 16.52 -4.90
N LEU A 132 13.85 16.72 -4.80
CA LEU A 132 12.98 15.88 -3.98
C LEU A 132 13.07 14.40 -4.40
N VAL A 133 13.02 14.12 -5.70
CA VAL A 133 13.15 12.76 -6.24
C VAL A 133 14.47 12.12 -5.82
N TYR A 134 15.61 12.78 -6.06
CA TYR A 134 16.91 12.21 -5.74
C TYR A 134 17.18 12.09 -4.24
N VAL A 135 16.81 13.12 -3.45
CA VAL A 135 16.99 13.09 -1.99
C VAL A 135 16.13 11.99 -1.37
N SER A 136 14.83 11.92 -1.70
CA SER A 136 13.95 10.88 -1.17
C SER A 136 14.40 9.48 -1.58
N THR A 137 14.84 9.29 -2.82
CA THR A 137 15.38 8.00 -3.28
C THR A 137 16.66 7.64 -2.54
N CYS A 138 17.60 8.58 -2.37
CA CYS A 138 18.85 8.36 -1.65
C CYS A 138 18.62 7.97 -0.20
N VAL A 139 17.73 8.71 0.50
CA VAL A 139 17.32 8.39 1.86
C VAL A 139 16.72 6.99 1.94
N LEU A 140 15.85 6.62 0.98
CA LEU A 140 15.24 5.30 0.96
C LEU A 140 16.26 4.17 0.73
N VAL A 141 17.26 4.39 -0.14
CA VAL A 141 18.37 3.43 -0.34
C VAL A 141 19.18 3.25 0.95
N LEU A 142 19.53 4.34 1.64
CA LEU A 142 20.27 4.27 2.89
C LEU A 142 19.47 3.53 3.98
N LEU A 143 18.16 3.79 4.08
CA LEU A 143 17.27 3.06 4.99
C LEU A 143 17.20 1.58 4.62
N TRP A 144 17.07 1.25 3.34
CA TRP A 144 17.05 -0.14 2.90
C TRP A 144 18.37 -0.86 3.23
N LEU A 145 19.53 -0.23 3.01
CA LEU A 145 20.82 -0.79 3.39
C LEU A 145 20.93 -1.03 4.90
N LEU A 146 20.43 -0.09 5.72
CA LEU A 146 20.38 -0.24 7.17
C LEU A 146 19.53 -1.45 7.58
N PHE A 147 18.30 -1.57 7.09
CA PHE A 147 17.42 -2.69 7.44
C PHE A 147 17.86 -4.01 6.84
N THR A 148 18.55 -3.99 5.70
CA THR A 148 19.24 -5.17 5.16
C THR A 148 20.32 -5.63 6.13
N ALA A 149 21.18 -4.72 6.61
CA ALA A 149 22.20 -5.05 7.60
C ALA A 149 21.60 -5.55 8.91
N LEU A 150 20.52 -4.93 9.40
CA LEU A 150 19.81 -5.40 10.59
C LEU A 150 19.17 -6.78 10.40
N PHE A 151 18.65 -7.08 9.21
CA PHE A 151 18.02 -8.37 8.94
C PHE A 151 19.06 -9.51 8.93
N PHE A 152 20.23 -9.29 8.33
CA PHE A 152 21.25 -10.35 8.21
C PHE A 152 22.23 -10.41 9.39
N CYS A 153 22.48 -9.28 10.07
CA CYS A 153 23.52 -9.18 11.11
C CYS A 153 22.98 -8.68 12.46
N GLY A 154 21.70 -8.31 12.56
CA GLY A 154 21.12 -7.78 13.78
C GLY A 154 20.67 -8.85 14.77
N ASP A 155 20.32 -8.40 15.97
CA ASP A 155 19.69 -9.25 16.99
C ASP A 155 18.33 -9.78 16.52
N VAL A 156 17.92 -10.94 17.06
CA VAL A 156 16.66 -11.60 16.73
C VAL A 156 15.44 -10.70 16.91
N LYS A 157 15.43 -9.80 17.90
CA LYS A 157 14.36 -8.81 18.15
C LYS A 157 14.09 -7.85 16.98
N TRP A 158 15.04 -7.70 16.06
CA TRP A 158 14.88 -6.85 14.88
C TRP A 158 14.32 -7.60 13.68
N THR A 159 14.21 -8.93 13.75
CA THR A 159 13.90 -9.78 12.59
C THR A 159 12.63 -9.32 11.90
N TYR A 160 11.54 -9.13 12.64
CA TYR A 160 10.27 -8.78 12.02
C TYR A 160 10.29 -7.35 11.42
N LEU A 161 10.78 -6.35 12.13
CA LEU A 161 10.85 -4.99 11.58
C LEU A 161 11.76 -4.90 10.35
N SER A 162 12.92 -5.55 10.43
CA SER A 162 13.96 -5.49 9.40
C SER A 162 13.54 -6.24 8.14
N ILE A 163 12.92 -7.41 8.25
CA ILE A 163 12.44 -8.13 7.06
C ILE A 163 11.28 -7.40 6.38
N THR A 164 10.37 -6.77 7.14
CA THR A 164 9.28 -5.95 6.58
C THR A 164 9.83 -4.81 5.72
N LEU A 165 10.83 -4.09 6.22
CA LEU A 165 11.44 -2.96 5.48
C LEU A 165 12.42 -3.42 4.40
N PHE A 166 13.13 -4.53 4.61
CA PHE A 166 13.96 -5.15 3.58
C PHE A 166 13.13 -5.54 2.35
N TRP A 167 11.91 -6.06 2.55
CA TRP A 167 10.99 -6.45 1.49
C TRP A 167 10.27 -5.26 0.83
N ALA A 168 9.75 -4.32 1.63
CA ALA A 168 8.89 -3.27 1.10
C ALA A 168 9.66 -2.15 0.38
N LEU A 169 10.81 -1.73 0.93
CA LEU A 169 11.53 -0.56 0.43
C LEU A 169 12.02 -0.71 -1.03
N PRO A 170 12.51 -1.87 -1.51
CA PRO A 170 12.85 -2.10 -2.92
C PRO A 170 11.69 -1.85 -3.88
N ALA A 171 10.46 -2.17 -3.48
CA ALA A 171 9.28 -1.94 -4.30
C ALA A 171 8.82 -0.46 -4.27
N ILE A 172 9.16 0.30 -3.22
CA ILE A 172 8.90 1.75 -3.12
C ILE A 172 9.95 2.57 -3.89
N LEU A 173 11.20 2.12 -3.96
CA LEU A 173 12.30 2.80 -4.65
C LEU A 173 11.96 3.25 -6.08
N PRO A 174 11.50 2.38 -7.00
CA PRO A 174 11.18 2.81 -8.36
C PRO A 174 10.01 3.80 -8.40
N GLN A 175 9.11 3.77 -7.42
CA GLN A 175 7.96 4.68 -7.32
C GLN A 175 8.42 6.10 -6.95
N LEU A 176 9.31 6.23 -5.96
CA LEU A 176 9.91 7.52 -5.59
C LEU A 176 10.82 8.05 -6.69
N LEU A 177 11.67 7.19 -7.26
CA LEU A 177 12.57 7.57 -8.35
C LEU A 177 11.79 8.07 -9.58
N PHE A 178 10.64 7.46 -9.88
CA PHE A 178 9.79 7.88 -10.99
C PHE A 178 9.03 9.18 -10.68
N GLY A 179 8.49 9.34 -9.47
CA GLY A 179 7.47 10.36 -9.23
C GLY A 179 7.30 10.87 -7.81
N ALA A 180 8.35 10.93 -6.98
CA ALA A 180 8.25 11.55 -5.65
C ALA A 180 7.66 12.98 -5.67
N ASP A 181 7.97 13.76 -6.72
CA ASP A 181 7.39 15.09 -6.93
C ASP A 181 5.90 15.06 -7.30
N ILE A 182 5.46 14.05 -8.06
CA ILE A 182 4.04 13.81 -8.38
C ILE A 182 3.29 13.38 -7.11
N LEU A 183 3.85 12.47 -6.32
CA LEU A 183 3.29 12.06 -5.03
C LEU A 183 3.14 13.25 -4.07
N TRP A 184 4.13 14.14 -4.04
CA TRP A 184 4.08 15.35 -3.23
C TRP A 184 3.08 16.39 -3.74
N HIS A 185 2.89 16.48 -5.06
CA HIS A 185 1.83 17.29 -5.65
C HIS A 185 0.44 16.81 -5.16
N HIS A 186 0.25 15.48 -5.11
CA HIS A 186 -0.96 14.84 -4.59
C HIS A 186 -0.90 14.53 -3.07
N ARG A 187 -0.06 15.25 -2.28
CA ARG A 187 0.25 14.89 -0.88
C ARG A 187 -0.95 14.70 0.04
N LYS A 188 -2.03 15.47 -0.14
CA LYS A 188 -3.25 15.32 0.68
C LYS A 188 -3.96 14.01 0.36
N LEU A 189 -4.07 13.68 -0.93
CA LEU A 189 -4.63 12.40 -1.38
C LEU A 189 -3.79 11.24 -0.85
N VAL A 190 -2.48 11.30 -1.06
CA VAL A 190 -1.53 10.28 -0.62
C VAL A 190 -1.60 10.08 0.91
N PHE A 191 -1.52 11.17 1.67
CA PHE A 191 -1.53 11.12 3.14
C PHE A 191 -2.82 10.48 3.68
N TRP A 192 -4.00 10.96 3.27
CA TRP A 192 -5.27 10.42 3.77
C TRP A 192 -5.60 9.02 3.23
N SER A 193 -5.06 8.67 2.06
CA SER A 193 -5.22 7.31 1.52
C SER A 193 -4.34 6.29 2.25
N ILE A 194 -3.24 6.71 2.87
CA ILE A 194 -2.38 5.83 3.68
C ILE A 194 -2.84 5.81 5.14
N LEU A 195 -3.05 7.00 5.73
CA LEU A 195 -3.31 7.13 7.16
C LEU A 195 -4.58 6.38 7.58
N ILE A 196 -5.67 6.53 6.83
CA ILE A 196 -6.97 5.99 7.25
C ILE A 196 -7.00 4.46 7.16
N PRO A 197 -6.66 3.82 6.02
CA PRO A 197 -6.61 2.36 5.96
C PRO A 197 -5.51 1.78 6.87
N GLY A 198 -4.33 2.39 6.93
CA GLY A 198 -3.23 1.92 7.79
C GLY A 198 -3.62 1.93 9.27
N ALA A 199 -4.23 3.02 9.75
CA ALA A 199 -4.74 3.10 11.12
C ALA A 199 -5.93 2.16 11.35
N TYR A 200 -6.85 2.07 10.39
CA TYR A 200 -8.01 1.17 10.49
C TYR A 200 -7.57 -0.29 10.64
N LEU A 201 -6.69 -0.77 9.77
CA LEU A 201 -6.18 -2.14 9.79
C LEU A 201 -5.40 -2.41 11.07
N SER A 202 -4.52 -1.49 11.46
CA SER A 202 -3.78 -1.58 12.74
C SER A 202 -4.72 -1.69 13.95
N LEU A 203 -5.82 -0.93 13.97
CA LEU A 203 -6.79 -0.99 15.06
C LEU A 203 -7.62 -2.28 15.03
N THR A 204 -7.96 -2.79 13.85
CA THR A 204 -8.67 -4.06 13.73
C THR A 204 -7.76 -5.24 14.08
N ASP A 205 -6.46 -5.15 13.81
CA ASP A 205 -5.48 -6.17 14.15
C ASP A 205 -5.42 -6.46 15.65
N ILE A 206 -5.61 -5.43 16.49
CA ILE A 206 -5.78 -5.59 17.95
C ILE A 206 -6.87 -6.62 18.28
N VAL A 207 -7.98 -6.61 17.55
CA VAL A 207 -9.09 -7.56 17.75
C VAL A 207 -8.63 -8.97 17.39
N ALA A 208 -7.94 -9.15 16.28
CA ALA A 208 -7.48 -10.46 15.85
C ALA A 208 -6.41 -11.07 16.77
N LEU A 209 -5.48 -10.24 17.26
CA LEU A 209 -4.48 -10.61 18.26
C LEU A 209 -5.15 -10.98 19.59
N THR A 210 -6.14 -10.20 20.04
CA THR A 210 -6.91 -10.50 21.26
C THR A 210 -7.67 -11.82 21.13
N ASP A 211 -8.22 -12.06 19.95
CA ASP A 211 -8.93 -13.29 19.61
C ASP A 211 -8.02 -14.48 19.32
N THR A 212 -6.69 -14.29 19.37
CA THR A 212 -5.65 -15.29 19.08
C THR A 212 -5.76 -15.93 17.69
N THR A 213 -6.34 -15.19 16.73
CA THR A 213 -6.51 -15.65 15.35
C THR A 213 -5.13 -15.88 14.70
N TRP A 214 -4.25 -14.91 14.90
CA TRP A 214 -2.81 -15.02 14.71
C TRP A 214 -2.08 -14.48 15.93
N ASN A 215 -0.81 -14.86 16.06
CA ASN A 215 0.09 -14.41 17.10
C ASN A 215 1.45 -14.08 16.51
N ILE A 216 2.14 -13.13 17.15
CA ILE A 216 3.46 -12.64 16.75
C ILE A 216 4.49 -13.10 17.79
N SER A 217 5.66 -13.55 17.35
CA SER A 217 6.76 -13.87 18.28
C SER A 217 7.21 -12.61 19.03
N LYS A 218 7.27 -12.73 20.36
CA LYS A 218 7.77 -11.66 21.25
C LYS A 218 9.29 -11.54 21.19
N GLU A 219 9.97 -12.62 20.82
CA GLU A 219 11.41 -12.72 20.70
C GLU A 219 11.92 -12.07 19.40
N GLN A 220 11.09 -12.09 18.34
CA GLN A 220 11.42 -11.57 17.01
C GLN A 220 10.90 -10.14 16.76
N THR A 221 10.32 -9.51 17.78
CA THR A 221 9.81 -8.13 17.76
C THR A 221 10.61 -7.22 18.69
N THR A 222 10.57 -5.91 18.42
CA THR A 222 11.34 -4.90 19.16
C THR A 222 10.86 -4.70 20.60
N GLY A 223 9.70 -5.25 20.96
CA GLY A 223 9.08 -5.08 22.28
C GLY A 223 8.29 -3.77 22.45
N ILE A 224 8.22 -2.93 21.40
CA ILE A 224 7.38 -1.73 21.41
C ILE A 224 5.95 -2.15 21.11
N LEU A 225 5.07 -2.04 22.11
CA LEU A 225 3.66 -2.42 22.00
C LEU A 225 2.75 -1.18 22.09
N PHE A 226 1.89 -1.01 21.09
CA PHE A 226 0.77 -0.09 21.10
C PHE A 226 -0.43 -0.73 21.80
N PHE A 227 -1.10 0.04 22.66
CA PHE A 227 -2.24 -0.43 23.46
C PHE A 227 -1.97 -1.72 24.26
N GLY A 228 -0.70 -2.02 24.55
CA GLY A 228 -0.28 -3.21 25.30
C GLY A 228 -0.34 -4.54 24.55
N ILE A 229 -0.72 -4.55 23.27
CA ILE A 229 -0.88 -5.80 22.50
C ILE A 229 -0.33 -5.73 21.07
N LEU A 230 -0.48 -4.58 20.39
CA LEU A 230 -0.13 -4.44 18.97
C LEU A 230 1.35 -4.10 18.81
N PRO A 231 2.19 -4.97 18.21
CA PRO A 231 3.60 -4.65 17.98
C PRO A 231 3.78 -3.48 17.01
N LEU A 232 4.86 -2.71 17.18
CA LEU A 232 5.25 -1.66 16.23
C LEU A 232 5.36 -2.19 14.80
N GLU A 233 5.83 -3.42 14.65
CA GLU A 233 6.04 -4.08 13.37
C GLU A 233 4.74 -4.28 12.60
N GLU A 234 3.65 -4.63 13.28
CA GLU A 234 2.31 -4.72 12.66
C GLU A 234 1.83 -3.35 12.18
N VAL A 235 2.03 -2.30 12.98
CA VAL A 235 1.70 -0.93 12.56
C VAL A 235 2.52 -0.54 11.33
N VAL A 236 3.83 -0.82 11.33
CA VAL A 236 4.70 -0.55 10.18
C VAL A 236 4.26 -1.36 8.97
N PHE A 237 3.88 -2.63 9.14
CA PHE A 237 3.39 -3.51 8.09
C PHE A 237 2.13 -2.91 7.42
N PHE A 238 1.08 -2.61 8.18
CA PHE A 238 -0.14 -2.05 7.59
C PHE A 238 0.08 -0.68 6.94
N PHE A 239 0.97 0.16 7.47
CA PHE A 239 1.27 1.43 6.82
C PHE A 239 2.09 1.24 5.54
N ILE A 240 3.07 0.33 5.52
CA ILE A 240 3.95 0.15 4.36
C ILE A 240 3.25 -0.55 3.20
N THR A 241 2.34 -1.49 3.47
CA THR A 241 1.47 -2.09 2.44
C THR A 241 0.58 -1.03 1.80
N ASN A 242 -0.01 -0.15 2.61
CA ASN A 242 -0.80 0.97 2.12
C ASN A 242 0.03 2.01 1.36
N VAL A 243 1.30 2.24 1.74
CA VAL A 243 2.23 3.07 0.95
C VAL A 243 2.45 2.46 -0.44
N LEU A 244 2.73 1.15 -0.53
CA LEU A 244 2.96 0.45 -1.80
C LEU A 244 1.76 0.59 -2.74
N ILE A 245 0.55 0.38 -2.23
CA ILE A 245 -0.69 0.45 -3.00
C ILE A 245 -0.98 1.90 -3.40
N VAL A 246 -0.98 2.84 -2.45
CA VAL A 246 -1.38 4.23 -2.70
C VAL A 246 -0.40 4.95 -3.62
N PHE A 247 0.90 4.72 -3.46
CA PHE A 247 1.89 5.32 -4.37
C PHE A 247 1.69 4.79 -5.79
N GLY A 248 1.55 3.48 -5.97
CA GLY A 248 1.36 2.87 -7.28
C GLY A 248 0.05 3.30 -7.94
N MET A 249 -1.05 3.34 -7.18
CA MET A 249 -2.35 3.85 -7.64
C MET A 249 -2.24 5.32 -8.09
N THR A 250 -1.62 6.17 -7.27
CA THR A 250 -1.46 7.60 -7.56
C THR A 250 -0.61 7.80 -8.80
N LEU A 251 0.54 7.13 -8.90
CA LEU A 251 1.45 7.28 -10.04
C LEU A 251 0.86 6.70 -11.34
N LEU A 252 0.14 5.59 -11.28
CA LEU A 252 -0.46 4.99 -12.48
C LEU A 252 -1.58 5.86 -13.05
N LEU A 253 -2.35 6.53 -12.18
CA LEU A 253 -3.56 7.27 -12.56
C LEU A 253 -3.36 8.79 -12.65
N ALA A 254 -2.26 9.35 -12.15
CA ALA A 254 -1.96 10.79 -12.27
C ALA A 254 -1.74 11.21 -13.73
N ASN A 255 -2.28 12.38 -14.10
CA ASN A 255 -2.09 12.94 -15.44
C ASN A 255 -0.62 13.31 -15.69
N GLU A 256 0.06 13.82 -14.65
CA GLU A 256 1.47 14.21 -14.69
C GLU A 256 2.37 13.02 -15.03
N SER A 257 2.03 11.82 -14.57
CA SER A 257 2.75 10.59 -14.90
C SER A 257 2.64 10.23 -16.38
N GLN A 258 1.47 10.44 -16.97
CA GLN A 258 1.21 10.15 -18.38
C GLN A 258 1.99 11.13 -19.28
N GLU A 259 2.03 12.40 -18.90
CA GLU A 259 2.85 13.41 -19.57
C GLU A 259 4.35 13.09 -19.48
N ARG A 260 4.81 12.67 -18.30
CA ARG A 260 6.20 12.25 -18.07
C ARG A 260 6.57 11.04 -18.93
N LEU A 261 5.75 10.00 -18.95
CA LEU A 261 5.96 8.81 -19.79
C LEU A 261 5.97 9.15 -21.28
N ALA A 262 5.06 10.01 -21.74
CA ALA A 262 5.03 10.49 -23.12
C ALA A 262 6.31 11.26 -23.46
N GLY A 263 6.80 12.11 -22.55
CA GLY A 263 8.06 12.83 -22.70
C GLY A 263 9.28 11.90 -22.82
N ILE A 264 9.36 10.87 -21.98
CA ILE A 264 10.43 9.86 -22.03
C ILE A 264 10.39 9.11 -23.36
N LYS A 265 9.21 8.64 -23.79
CA LYS A 265 9.04 7.93 -25.06
C LYS A 265 9.49 8.76 -26.27
N ARG A 266 9.15 10.06 -26.30
CA ARG A 266 9.60 10.98 -27.36
C ARG A 266 11.13 11.09 -27.41
N ARG A 267 11.80 11.20 -26.25
CA ARG A 267 13.27 11.27 -26.20
C ARG A 267 13.93 10.00 -26.71
N LEU A 268 13.41 8.83 -26.33
CA LEU A 268 13.92 7.53 -26.80
C LEU A 268 13.76 7.37 -28.32
N GLN A 269 12.62 7.80 -28.88
CA GLN A 269 12.40 7.76 -30.33
C GLN A 269 13.34 8.69 -31.11
N VAL A 270 13.71 9.84 -30.54
CA VAL A 270 14.70 10.74 -31.16
C VAL A 270 16.10 10.13 -31.10
N TRP A 271 16.44 9.43 -30.01
CA TRP A 271 17.74 8.78 -29.88
C TRP A 271 17.91 7.59 -30.84
N ASN A 272 16.89 6.75 -31.00
CA ASN A 272 16.93 5.60 -31.94
C ASN A 272 16.96 6.00 -33.43
N LYS A 273 16.73 7.29 -33.75
CA LYS A 273 16.80 7.82 -35.12
C LYS A 273 18.15 8.48 -35.44
N LYS A 274 19.05 8.57 -34.46
CA LYS A 274 20.43 9.02 -34.64
C LYS A 274 21.35 7.82 -34.69
#